data_AF-A0A401NUY3-F1
#
_entry.id   AF-A0A401NUY3-F1
#
_cell.length_a   1.000
_cell.length_b   1.000
_cell.length_c   1.000
_cell.angle_alpha   90.00
_cell.angle_beta   90.00
_cell.angle_gamma   90.00
#
_symmetry.space_group_name_H-M   'P 1'
#
loop_
_entity.id
_entity.type
_entity.pdbx_description
1 polymer ?
#
loop_
_entity_poly.entity_id
_entity_poly.type
_entity_poly.pdbx_seq_one_letter_code
_entity_poly.pdbx_strand_id
1 'polypeptide(L)'
;MCIFNVNAELTMCLSPSVLGSLALTYVDSIRSGKIPCLESTVHMLSEIENTSAVTMASKAYSEWMEEQVFLPTETVEELSAIHNQCQSQALQLFMKQCFKDEDLRYQQEFMNSVAKIYADMCEKNMKKSLDISTAIMMDLGAAMKEKEKNGSYAKPGGYAVYVKDMDELVEGYRAESGKGVQAEKILQDFLEYKQQFSEHIRIFDESMSAREKELAAEREKAEVAEQERKGREEEQRAAQQRQEDQRRVMEENMAQLREKLEQDRIKLHQEHDRVLEQRLKEQEKLQREGFQTRAREMEKQIDSLKKQHKETESPSYLDRILDTAILILPVGYKLIPVGAKLVKHFWQTSFE
;
A
#
# COMPACT_ATOMS: atom_id res chain seq x y z
N MET A 1 -24.85 23.02 36.86
CA MET A 1 -24.73 23.21 38.31
C MET A 1 -23.39 22.61 38.72
N CYS A 2 -22.41 23.47 39.00
CA CYS A 2 -21.00 23.12 39.20
C CYS A 2 -20.75 22.62 40.62
N ILE A 3 -20.28 21.40 40.79
CA ILE A 3 -19.46 20.98 41.94
C ILE A 3 -18.54 19.85 41.46
N PHE A 4 -17.30 20.18 41.12
CA PHE A 4 -16.07 19.46 41.49
C PHE A 4 -14.88 20.27 40.96
N ASN A 5 -14.07 20.75 41.88
CA ASN A 5 -12.91 21.61 41.65
C ASN A 5 -11.68 20.71 41.49
N VAL A 6 -11.26 20.47 40.24
CA VAL A 6 -9.94 19.92 39.88
C VAL A 6 -9.50 20.65 38.61
N ASN A 7 -8.84 21.80 38.78
CA ASN A 7 -8.28 22.58 37.69
C ASN A 7 -7.01 21.90 37.15
N ALA A 8 -7.20 21.10 36.11
CA ALA A 8 -6.24 20.83 35.05
C ALA A 8 -7.10 20.50 33.80
N GLU A 9 -7.53 21.52 33.08
CA GLU A 9 -8.23 21.35 31.80
C GLU A 9 -7.22 20.91 30.74
N LEU A 10 -6.94 19.60 30.70
CA LEU A 10 -6.54 18.93 29.47
C LEU A 10 -7.63 19.22 28.44
N THR A 11 -7.41 20.19 27.56
CA THR A 11 -8.34 20.47 26.45
C THR A 11 -8.12 19.42 25.37
N MET A 12 -8.42 18.16 25.69
CA MET A 12 -8.62 17.12 24.70
C MET A 12 -10.03 17.33 24.15
N CYS A 13 -10.17 17.69 22.87
CA CYS A 13 -11.48 17.66 22.21
C CYS A 13 -11.95 16.21 22.15
N LEU A 14 -12.67 15.78 23.18
CA LEU A 14 -13.22 14.44 23.28
C LEU A 14 -14.27 14.27 22.19
N SER A 15 -14.12 13.25 21.35
CA SER A 15 -15.19 12.81 20.47
C SER A 15 -16.42 12.42 21.33
N PRO A 16 -17.66 12.53 20.80
CA PRO A 16 -18.85 12.10 21.54
C PRO A 16 -18.77 10.64 22.01
N SER A 17 -18.11 9.77 21.24
CA SER A 17 -17.79 8.39 21.60
C SER A 17 -16.85 8.30 22.81
N VAL A 18 -15.80 9.10 22.84
CA VAL A 18 -14.84 9.16 23.96
C VAL A 18 -15.51 9.61 25.24
N LEU A 19 -16.38 10.63 25.18
CA LEU A 19 -17.12 11.10 26.34
C LEU A 19 -18.07 10.02 26.89
N GLY A 20 -18.72 9.27 26.00
CA GLY A 20 -19.57 8.12 26.37
C GLY A 20 -18.78 7.02 27.09
N SER A 21 -17.64 6.61 26.52
CA SER A 21 -16.76 5.59 27.12
C SER A 21 -16.17 6.04 28.46
N LEU A 22 -15.81 7.33 28.58
CA LEU A 22 -15.33 7.93 29.82
C LEU A 22 -16.38 7.83 30.93
N ALA A 23 -17.62 8.24 30.63
CA ALA A 23 -18.72 8.20 31.59
C ALA A 23 -19.01 6.77 32.07
N LEU A 24 -19.05 5.80 31.14
CA LEU A 24 -19.25 4.38 31.46
C LEU A 24 -18.14 3.86 32.39
N THR A 25 -16.88 4.13 32.05
CA THR A 25 -15.71 3.65 32.81
C THR A 25 -15.68 4.19 34.24
N TYR A 26 -15.98 5.48 34.41
CA TYR A 26 -16.05 6.10 35.73
C TYR A 26 -17.20 5.52 36.55
N VAL A 27 -18.39 5.37 35.95
CA VAL A 27 -19.56 4.78 36.63
C VAL A 27 -19.29 3.33 37.04
N ASP A 28 -18.71 2.51 36.18
CA ASP A 28 -18.42 1.10 36.48
C ASP A 28 -17.32 0.94 37.53
N SER A 29 -16.31 1.82 37.52
CA SER A 29 -15.27 1.87 38.57
C SER A 29 -15.89 2.19 39.93
N ILE A 30 -16.77 3.19 39.99
CA ILE A 30 -17.48 3.54 41.24
C ILE A 30 -18.38 2.40 41.70
N ARG A 31 -19.16 1.80 40.80
CA ARG A 31 -20.06 0.67 41.12
C ARG A 31 -19.31 -0.57 41.63
N SER A 32 -18.09 -0.79 41.12
CA SER A 32 -17.24 -1.90 41.56
C SER A 32 -16.40 -1.60 42.80
N GLY A 33 -16.55 -0.41 43.40
CA GLY A 33 -15.78 0.01 44.58
C GLY A 33 -14.31 0.33 44.29
N LYS A 34 -13.93 0.51 43.03
CA LYS A 34 -12.58 0.88 42.58
C LYS A 34 -12.45 2.39 42.42
N ILE A 35 -11.25 2.92 42.62
CA ILE A 35 -10.96 4.34 42.39
C ILE A 35 -10.73 4.54 40.88
N PRO A 36 -11.47 5.45 40.20
CA PRO A 36 -11.22 5.77 38.80
C PRO A 36 -9.80 6.32 38.62
N CYS A 37 -9.01 5.70 37.75
CA CYS A 37 -7.64 6.12 37.46
C CYS A 37 -7.58 6.83 36.10
N LEU A 38 -7.03 8.05 36.09
CA LEU A 38 -6.93 8.89 34.90
C LEU A 38 -5.96 8.28 33.86
N GLU A 39 -4.90 7.62 34.31
CA GLU A 39 -3.93 6.95 33.43
C GLU A 39 -4.55 5.74 32.72
N SER A 40 -5.28 4.90 33.46
CA SER A 40 -6.04 3.78 32.89
C SER A 40 -7.12 4.25 31.92
N THR A 41 -7.70 5.41 32.19
CA THR A 41 -8.68 6.04 31.30
C THR A 41 -8.02 6.48 29.99
N VAL A 42 -6.92 7.23 30.06
CA VAL A 42 -6.18 7.68 28.87
C VAL A 42 -5.74 6.50 28.02
N HIS A 43 -5.30 5.40 28.63
CA HIS A 43 -4.94 4.18 27.91
C HIS A 43 -6.14 3.58 27.14
N MET A 44 -7.28 3.40 27.80
CA MET A 44 -8.50 2.93 27.11
C MET A 44 -8.91 3.87 25.97
N LEU A 45 -8.83 5.18 26.18
CA LEU A 45 -9.17 6.16 25.15
C LEU A 45 -8.23 6.06 23.95
N SER A 46 -6.93 5.87 24.17
CA SER A 46 -5.98 5.64 23.08
C SER A 46 -6.30 4.37 22.31
N GLU A 47 -6.74 3.28 22.99
CA GLU A 47 -7.13 2.07 22.28
C GLU A 47 -8.35 2.26 21.37
N ILE A 48 -9.40 2.92 21.88
CA ILE A 48 -10.63 3.17 21.13
C ILE A 48 -10.36 4.07 19.94
N GLU A 49 -9.68 5.21 20.16
CA GLU A 49 -9.42 6.19 19.10
C GLU A 49 -8.40 5.68 18.09
N ASN A 50 -7.36 4.96 18.49
CA ASN A 50 -6.40 4.40 17.54
C ASN A 50 -7.02 3.29 16.69
N THR A 51 -7.88 2.44 17.27
CA THR A 51 -8.65 1.44 16.50
C THR A 51 -9.57 2.12 15.48
N SER A 52 -10.24 3.20 15.89
CA SER A 52 -11.07 4.03 15.01
C SER A 52 -10.24 4.66 13.89
N ALA A 53 -9.06 5.20 14.22
CA ALA A 53 -8.15 5.83 13.27
C ALA A 53 -7.67 4.84 12.19
N VAL A 54 -7.27 3.62 12.58
CA VAL A 54 -6.89 2.55 11.64
C VAL A 54 -8.05 2.24 10.69
N THR A 55 -9.25 2.06 11.25
CA THR A 55 -10.45 1.71 10.48
C THR A 55 -10.84 2.81 9.50
N MET A 56 -10.88 4.07 9.97
CA MET A 56 -11.27 5.22 9.17
C MET A 56 -10.28 5.49 8.05
N ALA A 57 -8.98 5.50 8.35
CA ALA A 57 -7.94 5.77 7.36
C ALA A 57 -7.83 4.64 6.32
N SER A 58 -7.92 3.38 6.74
CA SER A 58 -7.92 2.23 5.82
C SER A 58 -9.13 2.24 4.91
N LYS A 59 -10.31 2.58 5.44
CA LYS A 59 -11.55 2.67 4.67
C LYS A 59 -11.48 3.80 3.63
N ALA A 60 -11.02 4.98 4.05
CA ALA A 60 -10.83 6.11 3.14
C ALA A 60 -9.86 5.78 2.01
N TYR A 61 -8.73 5.13 2.34
CA TYR A 61 -7.79 4.63 1.32
C TYR A 61 -8.48 3.69 0.31
N SER A 62 -9.26 2.72 0.81
CA SER A 62 -9.98 1.77 -0.06
C SER A 62 -10.97 2.49 -0.99
N GLU A 63 -11.78 3.41 -0.46
CA GLU A 63 -12.76 4.17 -1.24
C GLU A 63 -12.08 5.02 -2.31
N TRP A 64 -11.00 5.73 -1.98
CA TRP A 64 -10.26 6.55 -2.95
C TRP A 64 -9.58 5.72 -4.03
N MET A 65 -9.06 4.54 -3.69
CA MET A 65 -8.52 3.61 -4.69
C MET A 65 -9.62 3.12 -5.62
N GLU A 66 -10.81 2.77 -5.10
CA GLU A 66 -11.94 2.32 -5.92
C GLU A 66 -12.49 3.41 -6.84
N GLU A 67 -12.50 4.67 -6.38
CA GLU A 67 -12.99 5.81 -7.17
C GLU A 67 -12.02 6.23 -8.29
N GLN A 68 -10.71 6.14 -8.05
CA GLN A 68 -9.69 6.67 -8.98
C GLN A 68 -9.10 5.61 -9.91
N VAL A 69 -9.12 4.33 -9.53
CA VAL A 69 -8.47 3.27 -10.32
C VAL A 69 -9.42 2.71 -11.38
N PHE A 70 -9.07 2.94 -12.64
CA PHE A 70 -9.69 2.29 -13.79
C PHE A 70 -8.86 1.08 -14.21
N LEU A 71 -9.44 -0.11 -14.12
CA LEU A 71 -8.75 -1.36 -14.43
C LEU A 71 -9.18 -1.92 -15.80
N PRO A 72 -8.22 -2.44 -16.61
CA PRO A 72 -6.79 -2.50 -16.32
C PRO A 72 -6.12 -1.13 -16.55
N THR A 73 -5.05 -0.86 -15.80
CA THR A 73 -4.16 0.27 -16.10
C THR A 73 -3.25 -0.08 -17.26
N GLU A 74 -2.88 0.89 -18.09
CA GLU A 74 -1.98 0.67 -19.23
C GLU A 74 -0.59 0.31 -18.75
N THR A 75 -0.12 1.01 -17.71
CA THR A 75 1.20 0.78 -17.13
C THR A 75 1.15 0.50 -15.63
N VAL A 76 2.27 0.00 -15.11
CA VAL A 76 2.44 -0.25 -13.68
C VAL A 76 2.56 1.06 -12.88
N GLU A 77 3.07 2.13 -13.51
CA GLU A 77 3.22 3.45 -12.90
C GLU A 77 1.88 4.14 -12.66
N GLU A 78 0.90 3.95 -13.53
CA GLU A 78 -0.42 4.58 -13.36
C GLU A 78 -1.08 4.14 -12.05
N LEU A 79 -1.11 2.83 -11.79
CA LEU A 79 -1.66 2.28 -10.55
C LEU A 79 -0.82 2.71 -9.32
N SER A 80 0.50 2.71 -9.47
CA SER A 80 1.44 3.13 -8.43
C SER A 80 1.28 4.62 -8.07
N ALA A 81 1.09 5.51 -9.05
CA ALA A 81 0.89 6.93 -8.81
C ALA A 81 -0.38 7.19 -7.97
N ILE A 82 -1.49 6.52 -8.31
CA ILE A 82 -2.74 6.61 -7.55
C ILE A 82 -2.55 6.06 -6.13
N HIS A 83 -1.88 4.90 -6.00
CA HIS A 83 -1.56 4.32 -4.70
C HIS A 83 -0.80 5.29 -3.80
N ASN A 84 0.29 5.88 -4.31
CA ASN A 84 1.14 6.78 -3.56
C ASN A 84 0.35 8.03 -3.09
N GLN A 85 -0.51 8.59 -3.95
CA GLN A 85 -1.37 9.71 -3.58
C GLN A 85 -2.36 9.34 -2.48
N CYS A 86 -3.12 8.26 -2.67
CA CYS A 86 -4.14 7.80 -1.72
C CYS A 86 -3.51 7.41 -0.37
N GLN A 87 -2.37 6.71 -0.40
CA GLN A 87 -1.66 6.28 0.80
C GLN A 87 -1.17 7.48 1.61
N SER A 88 -0.59 8.49 0.96
CA SER A 88 -0.09 9.69 1.64
C SER A 88 -1.23 10.42 2.38
N GLN A 89 -2.38 10.57 1.71
CA GLN A 89 -3.57 11.19 2.30
C GLN A 89 -4.15 10.36 3.46
N ALA A 90 -4.21 9.04 3.31
CA ALA A 90 -4.73 8.15 4.34
C ALA A 90 -3.81 8.12 5.57
N LEU A 91 -2.50 8.14 5.36
CA LEU A 91 -1.51 8.25 6.44
C LEU A 91 -1.69 9.57 7.21
N GLN A 92 -1.92 10.69 6.52
CA GLN A 92 -2.21 11.96 7.20
C GLN A 92 -3.50 11.90 8.02
N LEU A 93 -4.56 11.24 7.51
CA LEU A 93 -5.79 11.04 8.28
C LEU A 93 -5.54 10.20 9.55
N PHE A 94 -4.79 9.10 9.41
CA PHE A 94 -4.40 8.26 10.54
C PHE A 94 -3.60 9.06 11.58
N MET A 95 -2.56 9.77 11.15
CA MET A 95 -1.67 10.55 12.03
C MET A 95 -2.40 11.66 12.79
N LYS A 96 -3.48 12.22 12.23
CA LYS A 96 -4.30 13.23 12.90
C LYS A 96 -5.13 12.69 14.06
N GLN A 97 -5.57 11.44 13.98
CA GLN A 97 -6.47 10.84 14.97
C GLN A 97 -5.73 9.94 15.97
N CYS A 98 -4.68 9.26 15.54
CA CYS A 98 -3.91 8.38 16.39
C CYS A 98 -3.17 9.16 17.48
N PHE A 99 -3.18 8.69 18.71
CA PHE A 99 -2.39 9.24 19.81
C PHE A 99 -1.95 8.15 20.79
N LYS A 100 -0.80 8.37 21.45
CA LYS A 100 -0.21 7.46 22.44
C LYS A 100 -0.04 6.01 21.94
N ASP A 101 0.39 5.86 20.68
CA ASP A 101 0.77 4.57 20.08
C ASP A 101 2.25 4.27 20.36
N GLU A 102 2.59 3.99 21.62
CA GLU A 102 3.99 3.92 22.09
C GLU A 102 4.77 2.74 21.48
N ASP A 103 4.09 1.63 21.16
CA ASP A 103 4.65 0.44 20.52
C ASP A 103 4.46 0.42 19.00
N LEU A 104 3.87 1.48 18.43
CA LEU A 104 3.56 1.62 17.00
C LEU A 104 2.68 0.49 16.46
N ARG A 105 1.92 -0.17 17.32
CA ARG A 105 1.09 -1.31 16.94
C ARG A 105 -0.01 -0.87 15.98
N TYR A 106 -0.69 0.23 16.27
CA TYR A 106 -1.79 0.70 15.42
C TYR A 106 -1.27 1.26 14.10
N GLN A 107 -0.12 1.93 14.12
CA GLN A 107 0.55 2.33 12.89
C GLN A 107 0.91 1.12 12.02
N GLN A 108 1.44 0.05 12.61
CA GLN A 108 1.70 -1.19 11.89
C GLN A 108 0.42 -1.80 11.30
N GLU A 109 -0.65 -1.88 12.09
CA GLU A 109 -1.95 -2.39 11.66
C GLU A 109 -2.49 -1.60 10.45
N PHE A 110 -2.42 -0.27 10.50
CA PHE A 110 -2.80 0.60 9.37
C PHE A 110 -1.96 0.33 8.12
N MET A 111 -0.63 0.30 8.25
CA MET A 111 0.27 0.08 7.12
C MET A 111 0.05 -1.30 6.48
N ASN A 112 -0.18 -2.33 7.29
CA ASN A 112 -0.50 -3.68 6.81
C ASN A 112 -1.86 -3.74 6.10
N SER A 113 -2.85 -3.01 6.60
CA SER A 113 -4.18 -2.90 5.99
C SER A 113 -4.10 -2.27 4.60
N VAL A 114 -3.45 -1.11 4.48
CA VAL A 114 -3.21 -0.42 3.20
C VAL A 114 -2.45 -1.32 2.23
N ALA A 115 -1.39 -1.99 2.71
CA ALA A 115 -0.62 -2.91 1.89
C ALA A 115 -1.49 -4.07 1.35
N LYS A 116 -2.32 -4.67 2.19
CA LYS A 116 -3.23 -5.73 1.75
C LYS A 116 -4.20 -5.24 0.65
N ILE A 117 -4.82 -4.08 0.85
CA ILE A 117 -5.75 -3.49 -0.13
C ILE A 117 -5.02 -3.21 -1.46
N TYR A 118 -3.79 -2.68 -1.41
CA TYR A 118 -3.00 -2.42 -2.62
C TYR A 118 -2.64 -3.72 -3.36
N ALA A 119 -2.23 -4.76 -2.63
CA ALA A 119 -1.91 -6.06 -3.22
C ALA A 119 -3.12 -6.67 -3.94
N ASP A 120 -4.30 -6.60 -3.31
CA ASP A 120 -5.56 -7.08 -3.91
C ASP A 120 -5.90 -6.30 -5.19
N MET A 121 -5.64 -4.98 -5.23
CA MET A 121 -5.83 -4.19 -6.46
C MET A 121 -4.82 -4.51 -7.54
N CYS A 122 -3.56 -4.75 -7.20
CA CYS A 122 -2.55 -5.22 -8.14
C CYS A 122 -2.97 -6.55 -8.78
N GLU A 123 -3.47 -7.49 -7.99
CA GLU A 123 -3.95 -8.78 -8.49
C GLU A 123 -5.15 -8.62 -9.42
N LYS A 124 -6.14 -7.80 -9.04
CA LYS A 124 -7.29 -7.48 -9.90
C LYS A 124 -6.86 -6.82 -11.21
N ASN A 125 -5.86 -5.93 -11.17
CA ASN A 125 -5.32 -5.26 -12.35
C ASN A 125 -4.69 -6.28 -13.31
N MET A 126 -3.81 -7.14 -12.80
CA MET A 126 -3.18 -8.20 -13.59
C MET A 126 -4.22 -9.13 -14.22
N LYS A 127 -5.23 -9.56 -13.44
CA LYS A 127 -6.28 -10.45 -13.94
C LYS A 127 -7.11 -9.80 -15.04
N LYS A 128 -7.56 -8.56 -14.87
CA LYS A 128 -8.30 -7.84 -15.90
C LYS A 128 -7.47 -7.61 -17.17
N SER A 129 -6.20 -7.26 -17.00
CA SER A 129 -5.29 -7.09 -18.13
C SER A 129 -5.09 -8.40 -18.89
N LEU A 130 -4.95 -9.52 -18.17
CA LEU A 130 -4.89 -10.85 -18.75
C LEU A 130 -6.17 -11.15 -19.56
N ASP A 131 -7.34 -10.98 -18.96
CA ASP A 131 -8.63 -11.29 -19.57
C ASP A 131 -8.84 -10.48 -20.87
N ILE A 132 -8.61 -9.16 -20.83
CA ILE A 132 -8.79 -8.26 -21.99
C ILE A 132 -7.74 -8.53 -23.07
N SER A 133 -6.47 -8.62 -22.69
CA SER A 133 -5.37 -8.90 -23.64
C SER A 133 -5.58 -10.22 -24.37
N THR A 134 -6.06 -11.23 -23.66
CA THR A 134 -6.34 -12.55 -24.24
C THR A 134 -7.53 -12.49 -25.20
N ALA A 135 -8.61 -11.80 -24.83
CA ALA A 135 -9.77 -11.63 -25.70
C ALA A 135 -9.40 -10.92 -27.02
N ILE A 136 -8.64 -9.83 -26.94
CA ILE A 136 -8.15 -9.11 -28.13
C ILE A 136 -7.30 -10.04 -29.02
N MET A 137 -6.40 -10.83 -28.43
CA MET A 137 -5.58 -11.80 -29.18
C MET A 137 -6.45 -12.84 -29.89
N MET A 138 -7.49 -13.35 -29.23
CA MET A 138 -8.41 -14.32 -29.81
C MET A 138 -9.21 -13.72 -30.97
N ASP A 139 -9.72 -12.51 -30.80
CA ASP A 139 -10.54 -11.84 -31.81
C ASP A 139 -9.72 -11.55 -33.07
N LEU A 140 -8.49 -11.02 -32.92
CA LEU A 140 -7.56 -10.81 -34.04
C LEU A 140 -7.13 -12.14 -34.68
N GLY A 141 -6.97 -13.19 -33.87
CA GLY A 141 -6.57 -14.53 -34.32
C GLY A 141 -7.68 -15.37 -34.96
N ALA A 142 -8.94 -14.93 -34.91
CA ALA A 142 -10.08 -15.76 -35.34
C ALA A 142 -10.01 -16.14 -36.83
N ALA A 143 -9.68 -15.18 -37.70
CA ALA A 143 -9.56 -15.43 -39.14
C ALA A 143 -8.39 -16.38 -39.47
N MET A 144 -7.27 -16.23 -38.78
CA MET A 144 -6.12 -17.15 -38.90
C MET A 144 -6.49 -18.56 -38.43
N LYS A 145 -7.21 -18.69 -37.30
CA LYS A 145 -7.65 -19.99 -36.77
C LYS A 145 -8.52 -20.74 -37.79
N GLU A 146 -9.41 -20.06 -38.49
CA GLU A 146 -10.23 -20.68 -39.53
C GLU A 146 -9.39 -21.11 -40.75
N LYS A 147 -8.42 -20.29 -41.17
CA LYS A 147 -7.45 -20.64 -42.22
C LYS A 147 -6.58 -21.84 -41.84
N GLU A 148 -6.23 -21.98 -40.57
CA GLU A 148 -5.53 -23.15 -40.05
C GLU A 148 -6.41 -24.41 -40.14
N LYS A 149 -7.64 -24.34 -39.64
CA LYS A 149 -8.60 -25.45 -39.64
C LYS A 149 -8.94 -25.98 -41.03
N ASN A 150 -9.07 -25.08 -42.01
CA ASN A 150 -9.39 -25.45 -43.38
C ASN A 150 -8.15 -25.83 -44.23
N GLY A 151 -6.96 -25.85 -43.62
CA GLY A 151 -5.72 -26.21 -44.30
C GLY A 151 -5.25 -25.19 -45.33
N SER A 152 -5.60 -23.91 -45.19
CA SER A 152 -5.17 -22.85 -46.13
C SER A 152 -3.65 -22.69 -46.17
N TYR A 153 -2.96 -22.95 -45.05
CA TYR A 153 -1.50 -22.90 -44.96
C TYR A 153 -0.79 -24.17 -45.45
N ALA A 154 -1.51 -25.27 -45.68
CA ALA A 154 -0.93 -26.56 -46.09
C ALA A 154 -0.79 -26.72 -47.61
N LYS A 155 -0.58 -25.61 -48.33
CA LYS A 155 -0.43 -25.56 -49.79
C LYS A 155 0.95 -24.97 -50.14
N PRO A 156 1.50 -25.24 -51.34
CA PRO A 156 2.73 -24.57 -51.78
C PRO A 156 2.62 -23.04 -51.68
N GLY A 157 3.54 -22.41 -50.96
CA GLY A 157 3.55 -20.97 -50.67
C GLY A 157 2.76 -20.58 -49.41
N GLY A 158 2.20 -21.56 -48.68
CA GLY A 158 1.39 -21.34 -47.49
C GLY A 158 2.16 -20.72 -46.31
N TYR A 159 3.47 -20.95 -46.20
CA TYR A 159 4.27 -20.33 -45.13
C TYR A 159 4.32 -18.81 -45.26
N ALA A 160 4.45 -18.29 -46.49
CA ALA A 160 4.46 -16.84 -46.72
C ALA A 160 3.11 -16.19 -46.37
N VAL A 161 2.00 -16.89 -46.63
CA VAL A 161 0.66 -16.43 -46.23
C VAL A 161 0.51 -16.44 -44.70
N TYR A 162 1.00 -17.49 -44.04
CA TYR A 162 0.98 -17.61 -42.58
C TYR A 162 1.77 -16.48 -41.91
N VAL A 163 3.00 -16.20 -42.36
CA VAL A 163 3.84 -15.12 -41.83
C VAL A 163 3.13 -13.77 -41.98
N LYS A 164 2.55 -13.50 -43.16
CA LYS A 164 1.80 -12.26 -43.37
C LYS A 164 0.62 -12.12 -42.42
N ASP A 165 -0.16 -13.19 -42.25
CA ASP A 165 -1.31 -13.18 -41.32
C ASP A 165 -0.84 -13.02 -39.85
N MET A 166 0.34 -13.56 -39.49
CA MET A 166 0.94 -13.39 -38.17
C MET A 166 1.40 -11.94 -37.95
N ASP A 167 2.07 -11.34 -38.93
CA ASP A 167 2.51 -9.94 -38.87
C ASP A 167 1.32 -9.01 -38.71
N GLU A 168 0.26 -9.18 -39.51
CA GLU A 168 -0.98 -8.39 -39.41
C GLU A 168 -1.66 -8.52 -38.03
N LEU A 169 -1.67 -9.73 -37.46
CA LEU A 169 -2.20 -9.99 -36.11
C LEU A 169 -1.37 -9.30 -35.03
N VAL A 170 -0.04 -9.42 -35.08
CA VAL A 170 0.87 -8.83 -34.09
C VAL A 170 0.84 -7.30 -34.18
N GLU A 171 0.83 -6.73 -35.38
CA GLU A 171 0.66 -5.29 -35.59
C GLU A 171 -0.68 -4.80 -35.05
N GLY A 172 -1.77 -5.50 -35.37
CA GLY A 172 -3.10 -5.20 -34.83
C GLY A 172 -3.13 -5.23 -33.31
N TYR A 173 -2.55 -6.27 -32.71
CA TYR A 173 -2.49 -6.40 -31.25
C TYR A 173 -1.70 -5.28 -30.59
N ARG A 174 -0.56 -4.91 -31.17
CA ARG A 174 0.27 -3.80 -30.65
C ARG A 174 -0.44 -2.45 -30.78
N ALA A 175 -1.24 -2.26 -31.83
CA ALA A 175 -1.99 -1.03 -32.07
C ALA A 175 -3.17 -0.81 -31.10
N GLU A 176 -3.77 -1.89 -30.57
CA GLU A 176 -4.89 -1.79 -29.61
C GLU A 176 -4.47 -1.14 -28.28
N SER A 177 -5.30 -0.25 -27.73
CA SER A 177 -5.13 0.27 -26.37
C SER A 177 -5.98 -0.51 -25.36
N GLY A 178 -5.72 -0.36 -24.07
CA GLY A 178 -6.53 -0.92 -22.98
C GLY A 178 -6.16 -2.34 -22.59
N LYS A 179 -5.05 -2.85 -23.12
CA LYS A 179 -4.57 -4.22 -22.88
C LYS A 179 -4.03 -4.37 -21.45
N GLY A 180 -3.37 -3.33 -20.97
CA GLY A 180 -2.74 -3.25 -19.67
C GLY A 180 -1.47 -4.07 -19.49
N VAL A 181 -1.04 -4.15 -18.24
CA VAL A 181 0.27 -4.64 -17.77
C VAL A 181 0.64 -6.11 -18.07
N GLN A 182 -0.22 -6.89 -18.73
CA GLN A 182 0.07 -8.27 -19.17
C GLN A 182 0.25 -8.40 -20.69
N ALA A 183 0.17 -7.30 -21.44
CA ALA A 183 0.16 -7.32 -22.90
C ALA A 183 1.40 -8.01 -23.52
N GLU A 184 2.62 -7.62 -23.14
CA GLU A 184 3.84 -8.20 -23.74
C GLU A 184 3.99 -9.68 -23.37
N LYS A 185 3.54 -10.07 -22.18
CA LYS A 185 3.55 -11.47 -21.74
C LYS A 185 2.57 -12.33 -22.53
N ILE A 186 1.34 -11.83 -22.75
CA ILE A 186 0.35 -12.52 -23.57
C ILE A 186 0.85 -12.70 -25.00
N LEU A 187 1.45 -11.66 -25.58
CA LEU A 187 2.05 -11.75 -26.90
C LEU A 187 3.21 -12.76 -26.94
N GLN A 188 4.08 -12.75 -25.93
CA GLN A 188 5.16 -13.74 -25.81
C GLN A 188 4.61 -15.18 -25.77
N ASP A 189 3.68 -15.46 -24.85
CA ASP A 189 3.10 -16.79 -24.68
C ASP A 189 2.39 -17.28 -25.97
N PHE A 190 1.75 -16.36 -26.71
CA PHE A 190 1.11 -16.66 -27.99
C PHE A 190 2.12 -17.01 -29.10
N LEU A 191 3.20 -16.23 -29.24
CA LEU A 191 4.24 -16.51 -30.23
C LEU A 191 4.96 -17.84 -29.93
N GLU A 192 5.27 -18.12 -28.66
CA GLU A 192 5.81 -19.41 -28.24
C GLU A 192 4.86 -20.57 -28.54
N TYR A 193 3.55 -20.38 -28.34
CA TYR A 193 2.55 -21.39 -28.66
C TYR A 193 2.49 -21.69 -30.16
N LYS A 194 2.59 -20.66 -31.02
CA LYS A 194 2.50 -20.81 -32.47
C LYS A 194 3.77 -21.30 -33.16
N GLN A 195 4.92 -21.27 -32.48
CA GLN A 195 6.21 -21.73 -33.03
C GLN A 195 6.18 -23.14 -33.62
N GLN A 196 5.54 -24.11 -32.94
CA GLN A 196 5.50 -25.49 -33.45
C GLN A 196 4.69 -25.58 -34.75
N PHE A 197 3.56 -24.88 -34.81
CA PHE A 197 2.72 -24.85 -36.00
C PHE A 197 3.42 -24.15 -37.18
N SER A 198 4.06 -23.01 -36.91
CA SER A 198 4.92 -22.29 -37.85
C SER A 198 6.04 -23.18 -38.40
N GLU A 199 6.74 -23.91 -37.52
CA GLU A 199 7.80 -24.85 -37.91
C GLU A 199 7.28 -25.94 -38.85
N HIS A 200 6.13 -26.53 -38.54
CA HIS A 200 5.51 -27.54 -39.39
C HIS A 200 5.19 -26.99 -40.78
N ILE A 201 4.50 -25.84 -40.88
CA ILE A 201 4.18 -25.23 -42.18
C ILE A 201 5.47 -24.97 -42.98
N ARG A 202 6.49 -24.39 -42.35
CA ARG A 202 7.77 -24.08 -42.98
C ARG A 202 8.48 -25.32 -43.54
N ILE A 203 8.51 -26.42 -42.78
CA ILE A 203 9.18 -27.65 -43.20
C ILE A 203 8.45 -28.29 -44.39
N PHE A 204 7.12 -28.33 -44.36
CA PHE A 204 6.29 -28.98 -45.37
C PHE A 204 6.02 -28.13 -46.62
N ASP A 205 6.31 -26.83 -46.61
CA ASP A 205 6.14 -25.97 -47.80
C ASP A 205 7.19 -26.32 -48.87
N GLU A 206 6.76 -26.97 -49.95
CA GLU A 206 7.61 -27.39 -51.08
C GLU A 206 8.07 -26.21 -51.96
N SER A 207 7.44 -25.04 -51.83
CA SER A 207 7.82 -23.85 -52.61
C SER A 207 9.09 -23.16 -52.10
N MET A 208 9.52 -23.49 -50.88
CA MET A 208 10.68 -22.92 -50.22
C MET A 208 11.91 -23.81 -50.37
N SER A 209 13.05 -23.21 -50.70
CA SER A 209 14.36 -23.87 -50.67
C SER A 209 14.84 -24.14 -49.24
N ALA A 210 15.77 -25.08 -49.07
CA ALA A 210 16.37 -25.37 -47.77
C ALA A 210 16.98 -24.12 -47.10
N ARG A 211 17.63 -23.26 -47.89
CA ARG A 211 18.23 -22.01 -47.41
C ARG A 211 17.19 -20.98 -46.95
N GLU A 212 16.07 -20.86 -47.65
CA GLU A 212 14.96 -19.98 -47.24
C GLU A 212 14.31 -20.48 -45.96
N LYS A 213 14.16 -21.80 -45.81
CA LYS A 213 13.66 -22.42 -44.58
C LYS A 213 14.60 -22.13 -43.40
N GLU A 214 15.90 -22.26 -43.56
CA GLU A 214 16.88 -21.94 -42.49
C GLU A 214 16.82 -20.47 -42.10
N LEU A 215 16.82 -19.55 -43.06
CA LEU A 215 16.76 -18.12 -42.80
C LEU A 215 15.46 -17.71 -42.07
N ALA A 216 14.32 -18.30 -42.45
CA ALA A 216 13.05 -18.05 -41.79
C ALA A 216 13.05 -18.55 -40.33
N ALA A 217 13.65 -19.72 -40.06
CA ALA A 217 13.78 -20.22 -38.69
C ALA A 217 14.67 -19.34 -37.81
N GLU A 218 15.74 -18.75 -38.38
CA GLU A 218 16.58 -17.80 -37.65
C GLU A 218 15.84 -16.50 -37.32
N ARG A 219 15.04 -15.98 -38.26
CA ARG A 219 14.21 -14.78 -38.04
C ARG A 219 13.18 -14.99 -36.93
N GLU A 220 12.43 -16.09 -36.99
CA GLU A 220 11.43 -16.43 -35.97
C GLU A 220 12.06 -16.58 -34.58
N LYS A 221 13.24 -17.21 -34.49
CA LYS A 221 14.01 -17.27 -33.23
C LYS A 221 14.42 -15.89 -32.73
N ALA A 222 14.82 -14.99 -33.63
CA ALA A 222 15.19 -13.63 -33.26
C ALA A 222 13.98 -12.82 -32.76
N GLU A 223 12.83 -12.96 -33.39
CA GLU A 223 11.58 -12.29 -33.01
C GLU A 223 11.08 -12.76 -31.63
N VAL A 224 11.06 -14.08 -31.39
CA VAL A 224 10.70 -14.61 -30.07
C VAL A 224 11.68 -14.14 -29.00
N ALA A 225 12.99 -14.16 -29.26
CA ALA A 225 13.98 -13.63 -28.33
C ALA A 225 13.81 -12.13 -28.05
N GLU A 226 13.44 -11.33 -29.05
CA GLU A 226 13.11 -9.91 -28.86
C GLU A 226 11.87 -9.73 -28.00
N GLN A 227 10.83 -10.52 -28.23
CA GLN A 227 9.58 -10.46 -27.47
C GLN A 227 9.80 -10.89 -26.01
N GLU A 228 10.56 -11.95 -25.76
CA GLU A 228 10.95 -12.34 -24.40
C GLU A 228 11.73 -11.22 -23.69
N ARG A 229 12.60 -10.48 -24.42
CA ARG A 229 13.33 -9.34 -23.85
C ARG A 229 12.36 -8.24 -23.41
N LYS A 230 11.34 -7.91 -24.23
CA LYS A 230 10.30 -6.93 -23.88
C LYS A 230 9.50 -7.37 -22.65
N GLY A 231 9.06 -8.63 -22.61
CA GLY A 231 8.36 -9.18 -21.44
C GLY A 231 9.22 -9.11 -20.17
N ARG A 232 10.51 -9.47 -20.25
CA ARG A 232 11.45 -9.35 -19.12
C ARG A 232 11.66 -7.89 -18.68
N GLU A 233 11.71 -6.94 -19.61
CA GLU A 233 11.83 -5.52 -19.31
C GLU A 233 10.60 -5.00 -18.56
N GLU A 234 9.39 -5.41 -18.96
CA GLU A 234 8.17 -5.06 -18.23
C GLU A 234 8.13 -5.67 -16.83
N GLU A 235 8.54 -6.93 -16.67
CA GLU A 235 8.62 -7.59 -15.35
C GLU A 235 9.63 -6.90 -14.44
N GLN A 236 10.79 -6.51 -14.97
CA GLN A 236 11.80 -5.75 -14.23
C GLN A 236 11.28 -4.37 -13.83
N ARG A 237 10.61 -3.67 -14.76
CA ARG A 237 9.99 -2.36 -14.51
C ARG A 237 8.93 -2.44 -13.42
N ALA A 238 8.06 -3.46 -13.46
CA ALA A 238 7.07 -3.73 -12.42
C ALA A 238 7.71 -4.06 -11.06
N ALA A 239 8.83 -4.79 -11.05
CA ALA A 239 9.57 -5.10 -9.81
C ALA A 239 10.22 -3.84 -9.22
N GLN A 240 10.86 -3.01 -10.05
CA GLN A 240 11.47 -1.74 -9.65
C GLN A 240 10.42 -0.77 -9.09
N GLN A 241 9.28 -0.62 -9.78
CA GLN A 241 8.22 0.27 -9.33
C GLN A 241 7.68 -0.15 -7.96
N ARG A 242 7.48 -1.46 -7.73
CA ARG A 242 7.05 -1.97 -6.42
C ARG A 242 8.06 -1.68 -5.30
N GLN A 243 9.35 -1.81 -5.59
CA GLN A 243 10.40 -1.47 -4.63
C GLN A 243 10.42 0.03 -4.33
N GLU A 244 10.19 0.87 -5.34
CA GLU A 244 10.09 2.32 -5.17
C GLU A 244 8.87 2.73 -4.35
N ASP A 245 7.70 2.16 -4.61
CA ASP A 245 6.49 2.39 -3.81
C ASP A 245 6.74 2.06 -2.33
N GLN A 246 7.35 0.92 -2.05
CA GLN A 246 7.70 0.53 -0.67
C GLN A 246 8.65 1.53 -0.02
N ARG A 247 9.67 1.98 -0.76
CA ARG A 247 10.64 2.96 -0.25
C ARG A 247 9.96 4.30 0.06
N ARG A 248 9.14 4.81 -0.86
CA ARG A 248 8.41 6.08 -0.69
C ARG A 248 7.47 6.02 0.50
N VAL A 249 6.65 4.97 0.57
CA VAL A 249 5.74 4.73 1.68
C VAL A 249 6.48 4.70 3.02
N MET A 250 7.64 4.04 3.07
CA MET A 250 8.49 4.00 4.26
C MET A 250 9.05 5.38 4.63
N GLU A 251 9.59 6.12 3.66
CA GLU A 251 10.14 7.45 3.87
C GLU A 251 9.07 8.45 4.35
N GLU A 252 7.89 8.45 3.73
CA GLU A 252 6.77 9.29 4.13
C GLU A 252 6.24 8.93 5.52
N ASN A 253 6.11 7.63 5.81
CA ASN A 253 5.69 7.16 7.13
C ASN A 253 6.64 7.63 8.23
N MET A 254 7.96 7.53 8.00
CA MET A 254 8.97 8.01 8.93
C MET A 254 8.97 9.52 9.07
N ALA A 255 8.78 10.27 7.97
CA ALA A 255 8.71 11.73 8.00
C ALA A 255 7.51 12.23 8.82
N GLN A 256 6.31 11.69 8.56
CA GLN A 256 5.11 12.08 9.30
C GLN A 256 5.16 11.65 10.77
N LEU A 257 5.72 10.47 11.08
CA LEU A 257 5.90 10.03 12.46
C LEU A 257 6.84 10.97 13.23
N ARG A 258 7.98 11.36 12.62
CA ARG A 258 8.91 12.35 13.22
C ARG A 258 8.23 13.67 13.50
N GLU A 259 7.52 14.21 12.51
CA GLU A 259 6.80 15.48 12.66
C GLU A 259 5.77 15.41 13.80
N LYS A 260 4.99 14.32 13.85
CA LYS A 260 3.98 14.11 14.89
C LYS A 260 4.60 14.04 16.28
N LEU A 261 5.65 13.23 16.45
CA LEU A 261 6.32 13.08 17.75
C LEU A 261 6.90 14.42 18.24
N GLU A 262 7.46 15.22 17.34
CA GLU A 262 8.00 16.55 17.68
C GLU A 262 6.87 17.53 18.05
N GLN A 263 5.74 17.51 17.33
CA GLN A 263 4.57 18.30 17.69
C GLN A 263 3.99 17.90 19.06
N ASP A 264 3.90 16.61 19.33
CA ASP A 264 3.40 16.09 20.60
C ASP A 264 4.35 16.42 21.75
N ARG A 265 5.67 16.41 21.51
CA ARG A 265 6.69 16.89 22.45
C ARG A 265 6.51 18.38 22.78
N ILE A 266 6.32 19.23 21.78
CA ILE A 266 6.09 20.67 21.97
C ILE A 266 4.82 20.91 22.80
N LYS A 267 3.72 20.22 22.49
CA LYS A 267 2.46 20.33 23.25
C LYS A 267 2.64 19.86 24.70
N LEU A 268 3.37 18.76 24.91
CA LEU A 268 3.66 18.24 26.24
C LEU A 268 4.46 19.26 27.08
N HIS A 269 5.47 19.91 26.48
CA HIS A 269 6.23 20.97 27.16
C HIS A 269 5.36 22.18 27.50
N GLN A 270 4.53 22.65 26.56
CA GLN A 270 3.61 23.76 26.82
C GLN A 270 2.64 23.45 27.97
N GLU A 271 2.13 22.24 28.04
CA GLU A 271 1.24 21.83 29.13
C GLU A 271 1.99 21.69 30.45
N HIS A 272 3.22 21.17 30.43
CA HIS A 272 4.07 21.12 31.61
C HIS A 272 4.36 22.52 32.17
N ASP A 273 4.73 23.48 31.31
CA ASP A 273 5.00 24.86 31.70
C ASP A 273 3.77 25.53 32.31
N ARG A 274 2.58 25.28 31.76
CA ARG A 274 1.31 25.77 32.33
C ARG A 274 1.05 25.22 33.72
N VAL A 275 1.20 23.90 33.90
CA VAL A 275 1.03 23.24 35.20
C VAL A 275 2.05 23.78 36.20
N LEU A 276 3.31 23.96 35.78
CA LEU A 276 4.36 24.50 36.61
C LEU A 276 4.06 25.94 37.05
N GLU A 277 3.61 26.80 36.12
CA GLU A 277 3.23 28.18 36.41
C GLU A 277 2.07 28.25 37.41
N GLN A 278 1.05 27.40 37.24
CA GLN A 278 -0.07 27.32 38.18
C GLN A 278 0.39 26.90 39.58
N ARG A 279 1.24 25.86 39.67
CA ARG A 279 1.80 25.39 40.95
C ARG A 279 2.64 26.45 41.66
N LEU A 280 3.44 27.21 40.91
CA LEU A 280 4.22 28.33 41.46
C LEU A 280 3.31 29.43 42.03
N LYS A 281 2.25 29.82 41.29
CA LYS A 281 1.26 30.81 41.78
C LYS A 281 0.55 30.34 43.04
N GLU A 282 0.16 29.07 43.11
CA GLU A 282 -0.45 28.46 44.31
C GLU A 282 0.53 28.47 45.50
N GLN A 283 1.80 28.15 45.27
CA GLN A 283 2.84 28.16 46.29
C GLN A 283 3.03 29.57 46.88
N GLU A 284 3.14 30.59 46.03
CA GLU A 284 3.25 31.99 46.47
C GLU A 284 2.05 32.44 47.31
N LYS A 285 0.83 32.02 46.92
CA LYS A 285 -0.38 32.34 47.67
C LYS A 285 -0.36 31.70 49.06
N LEU A 286 0.02 30.42 49.16
CA LEU A 286 0.15 29.73 50.45
C LEU A 286 1.20 30.38 51.36
N GLN A 287 2.30 30.89 50.79
CA GLN A 287 3.31 31.62 51.54
C GLN A 287 2.76 32.96 52.07
N ARG A 288 2.05 33.73 51.22
CA ARG A 288 1.41 35.00 51.61
C ARG A 288 0.37 34.83 52.72
N GLU A 289 -0.39 33.74 52.68
CA GLU A 289 -1.41 33.42 53.68
C GLU A 289 -0.83 32.78 54.97
N GLY A 290 0.49 32.56 55.04
CA GLY A 290 1.18 32.05 56.24
C GLY A 290 1.17 30.52 56.39
N PHE A 291 0.69 29.76 55.40
CA PHE A 291 0.65 28.30 55.43
C PHE A 291 2.01 27.65 55.07
N GLN A 292 3.05 27.92 55.87
CA GLN A 292 4.44 27.53 55.56
C GLN A 292 4.65 26.01 55.36
N THR A 293 3.93 25.15 56.08
CA THR A 293 4.05 23.69 55.90
C THR A 293 3.53 23.25 54.54
N ARG A 294 2.37 23.76 54.10
CA ARG A 294 1.78 23.45 52.78
C ARG A 294 2.61 24.03 51.64
N ALA A 295 3.17 25.23 51.82
CA ALA A 295 4.07 25.83 50.84
C ALA A 295 5.35 24.99 50.63
N ARG A 296 5.93 24.40 51.69
CA ARG A 296 7.08 23.49 51.60
C ARG A 296 6.72 22.15 50.94
N GLU A 297 5.52 21.63 51.18
CA GLU A 297 5.04 20.43 50.48
C GLU A 297 4.86 20.68 48.98
N MET A 298 4.32 21.84 48.61
CA MET A 298 4.15 22.24 47.22
C MET A 298 5.49 22.47 46.52
N GLU A 299 6.49 23.00 47.22
CA GLU A 299 7.88 23.13 46.72
C GLU A 299 8.45 21.77 46.30
N LYS A 300 8.29 20.74 47.15
CA LYS A 300 8.72 19.37 46.82
C LYS A 300 8.00 18.81 45.59
N GLN A 301 6.72 19.13 45.42
CA GLN A 301 5.97 18.71 44.22
C GLN A 301 6.48 19.42 42.97
N ILE A 302 6.79 20.72 43.06
CA ILE A 302 7.39 21.50 41.97
C ILE A 302 8.75 20.92 41.57
N ASP A 303 9.61 20.58 42.55
CA ASP A 303 10.91 19.98 42.28
C ASP A 303 10.78 18.60 41.63
N SER A 304 9.82 17.78 42.10
CA SER A 304 9.50 16.50 41.48
C SER A 304 9.03 16.66 40.03
N LEU A 305 8.14 17.63 39.76
CA LEU A 305 7.65 17.92 38.41
C LEU A 305 8.79 18.36 37.47
N LYS A 306 9.65 19.28 37.92
CA LYS A 306 10.83 19.71 37.15
C LYS A 306 11.80 18.57 36.86
N LYS A 307 11.95 17.63 37.80
CA LYS A 307 12.81 16.45 37.62
C LYS A 307 12.22 15.50 36.57
N GLN A 308 10.92 15.19 36.66
CA GLN A 308 10.22 14.34 35.70
C GLN A 308 10.28 14.91 34.28
N HIS A 309 10.16 16.23 34.13
CA HIS A 309 10.28 16.92 32.84
C HIS A 309 11.65 16.69 32.17
N LYS A 310 12.74 16.85 32.93
CA LYS A 310 14.10 16.62 32.42
C LYS A 310 14.32 15.18 31.95
N GLU A 311 13.65 14.22 32.57
CA GLU A 311 13.73 12.80 32.17
C GLU A 311 12.95 12.55 30.88
N THR A 312 11.83 13.25 30.66
CA THR A 312 11.02 13.18 29.42
C THR A 312 11.58 14.01 28.25
N GLU A 313 12.45 14.99 28.52
CA GLU A 313 13.15 15.81 27.51
C GLU A 313 14.27 15.07 26.75
N SER A 314 14.61 13.83 27.13
CA SER A 314 15.78 13.18 26.55
C SER A 314 15.58 12.82 25.06
N PRO A 315 16.52 13.19 24.15
CA PRO A 315 16.46 12.83 22.72
C PRO A 315 16.32 11.31 22.48
N SER A 316 16.82 10.53 23.43
CA SER A 316 16.76 9.07 23.49
C SER A 316 15.35 8.48 23.36
N TYR A 317 14.30 9.17 23.82
CA TYR A 317 12.93 8.66 23.70
C TYR A 317 12.42 8.67 22.25
N LEU A 318 12.65 9.76 21.52
CA LEU A 318 12.25 9.89 20.12
C LEU A 318 13.04 8.93 19.22
N ASP A 319 14.35 8.85 19.43
CA ASP A 319 15.22 7.95 18.67
C ASP A 319 14.78 6.49 18.86
N ARG A 320 14.40 6.08 20.08
CA ARG A 320 13.88 4.73 20.34
C ARG A 320 12.57 4.41 19.62
N ILE A 321 11.64 5.36 19.56
CA ILE A 321 10.38 5.15 18.82
C ILE A 321 10.68 5.04 17.32
N LEU A 322 11.56 5.89 16.79
CA LEU A 322 11.96 5.85 15.39
C LEU A 322 12.72 4.56 15.02
N ASP A 323 13.59 4.07 15.90
CA ASP A 323 14.27 2.78 15.73
C ASP A 323 13.27 1.62 15.73
N THR A 324 12.26 1.69 16.59
CA THR A 324 11.16 0.71 16.66
C THR A 324 10.33 0.74 15.38
N ALA A 325 10.06 1.93 14.83
CA ALA A 325 9.33 2.09 13.58
C ALA A 325 10.02 1.37 12.41
N ILE A 326 11.36 1.46 12.33
CA ILE A 326 12.15 0.79 11.27
C ILE A 326 11.97 -0.73 11.31
N LEU A 327 11.84 -1.33 12.51
CA LEU A 327 11.72 -2.78 12.68
C LEU A 327 10.32 -3.32 12.38
N ILE A 328 9.31 -2.46 12.45
CA ILE A 328 7.89 -2.84 12.43
C ILE A 328 7.27 -2.65 11.03
N LEU A 329 8.00 -2.02 10.11
CA LEU A 329 7.56 -1.80 8.73
C LEU A 329 7.10 -3.09 8.04
N PRO A 330 6.05 -3.03 7.21
CA PRO A 330 5.53 -4.20 6.51
C PRO A 330 6.65 -4.91 5.75
N VAL A 331 6.93 -6.15 6.13
CA VAL A 331 7.84 -7.03 5.40
C VAL A 331 7.16 -7.38 4.09
N GLY A 332 7.53 -6.67 3.02
CA GLY A 332 7.36 -7.01 1.61
C GLY A 332 6.01 -7.58 1.17
N TYR A 333 5.30 -6.88 0.28
CA TYR A 333 4.26 -7.49 -0.56
C TYR A 333 4.75 -8.86 -1.04
N LYS A 334 4.09 -9.95 -0.61
CA LYS A 334 4.44 -11.30 -1.05
C LYS A 334 4.53 -11.30 -2.57
N LEU A 335 5.58 -11.92 -3.11
CA LEU A 335 5.75 -12.19 -4.54
C LEU A 335 4.45 -12.84 -5.05
N ILE A 336 3.59 -12.07 -5.70
CA ILE A 336 2.55 -12.64 -6.55
C ILE A 336 3.31 -13.17 -7.76
N PRO A 337 3.43 -14.49 -7.94
CA PRO A 337 4.04 -15.03 -9.14
C PRO A 337 3.17 -14.60 -10.31
N VAL A 338 3.73 -13.77 -11.19
CA VAL A 338 3.14 -13.39 -12.48
C VAL A 338 2.68 -14.70 -13.13
N GLY A 339 1.38 -14.82 -13.40
CA GLY A 339 0.62 -16.06 -13.62
C GLY A 339 1.06 -16.96 -14.79
N ALA A 340 2.32 -17.40 -14.82
CA ALA A 340 2.93 -18.15 -15.92
C ALA A 340 2.37 -19.57 -16.10
N LYS A 341 1.59 -20.08 -15.13
CA LYS A 341 1.03 -21.44 -15.22
C LYS A 341 -0.38 -21.53 -15.79
N LEU A 342 -1.17 -20.45 -15.77
CA LEU A 342 -2.56 -20.48 -16.23
C LEU A 342 -2.69 -20.25 -17.75
N VAL A 343 -1.79 -19.44 -18.33
CA VAL A 343 -1.88 -19.02 -19.73
C VAL A 343 -1.48 -20.13 -20.71
N LYS A 344 -0.45 -20.92 -20.39
CA LYS A 344 0.06 -21.98 -21.28
C LYS A 344 -0.98 -23.09 -21.54
N HIS A 345 -1.81 -23.43 -20.56
CA HIS A 345 -2.87 -24.43 -20.72
C HIS A 345 -4.12 -23.86 -21.42
N PHE A 346 -4.34 -22.55 -21.28
CA PHE A 346 -5.42 -21.83 -21.93
C PHE A 346 -5.26 -21.78 -23.45
N TRP A 347 -4.04 -21.56 -23.97
CA TRP A 347 -3.82 -21.54 -25.41
C TRP A 347 -4.09 -22.89 -26.07
N GLN A 348 -3.66 -23.99 -25.44
CA GLN A 348 -3.94 -25.35 -25.94
C GLN A 348 -5.44 -25.61 -26.07
N THR A 349 -6.24 -25.27 -25.05
CA THR A 349 -7.71 -25.49 -25.08
C THR A 349 -8.46 -24.53 -25.99
N SER A 350 -7.89 -23.37 -26.29
CA SER A 350 -8.55 -22.32 -27.06
C SER A 350 -8.21 -22.32 -28.54
N PHE A 351 -7.09 -22.93 -28.95
CA PHE A 351 -6.63 -22.99 -30.34
C PHE A 351 -6.52 -24.41 -30.92
N GLU A 352 -6.62 -25.47 -30.11
CA GLU A 352 -7.09 -26.80 -30.57
C GLU A 352 -8.60 -26.78 -30.85
#